data_AF-A0A537YTV7-F1
#
_entry.id   AF-A0A537YTV7-F1
#
_cell.length_a   1.000
_cell.length_b   1.000
_cell.length_c   1.000
_cell.angle_alpha   90.00
_cell.angle_beta   90.00
_cell.angle_gamma   90.00
#
_symmetry.space_group_name_H-M   'P 1'
#
loop_
_entity.id
_entity.type
_entity.pdbx_description
1 polymer ?
#
loop_
_entity_poly.entity_id
_entity_poly.type
_entity_poly.pdbx_seq_one_letter_code
_entity_poly.pdbx_strand_id
1 'polypeptide(L)'
;MFRRKALSDELLPSLRAFHFVLDEIEPAKAGLTDVVPGTRLPGRPLQDALEEFVARLTRARDAMPAWRRPELEDEWSACRDGLEIALLGATELLEDDYEAAGFGSLLEVVERSLDPLEPFARAEERFASLRRRNGRSRAKPGEPHGASW
;
A
#
# COMPACT_ATOMS: atom_id res chain seq x y z
N MET A 1 31.13 -2.48 -14.20
CA MET A 1 29.77 -2.27 -14.75
C MET A 1 28.79 -3.09 -13.90
N PHE A 2 28.07 -2.46 -12.97
CA PHE A 2 27.22 -3.15 -12.00
C PHE A 2 25.92 -3.60 -12.67
N ARG A 3 25.81 -4.90 -12.96
CA ARG A 3 24.57 -5.54 -13.39
C ARG A 3 23.58 -5.39 -12.23
N ARG A 4 22.61 -4.49 -12.34
CA ARG A 4 21.42 -4.46 -11.44
C ARG A 4 20.80 -5.84 -11.54
N LYS A 5 21.10 -6.70 -10.55
CA LYS A 5 20.65 -8.09 -10.46
C LYS A 5 19.13 -8.06 -10.39
N ALA A 6 18.49 -8.57 -11.45
CA ALA A 6 17.06 -8.77 -11.53
C ALA A 6 16.58 -9.52 -10.28
N LEU A 7 15.49 -9.03 -9.67
CA LEU A 7 14.64 -9.83 -8.80
C LEU A 7 14.47 -11.23 -9.43
N SER A 8 14.37 -12.28 -8.61
CA SER A 8 13.97 -13.59 -9.14
C SER A 8 12.74 -13.41 -10.02
N ASP A 9 12.77 -13.90 -11.26
CA ASP A 9 11.71 -13.67 -12.26
C ASP A 9 10.31 -14.05 -11.73
N GLU A 10 10.25 -14.92 -10.72
CA GLU A 10 9.04 -15.33 -10.01
C GLU A 10 8.43 -14.26 -9.09
N LEU A 11 9.23 -13.36 -8.50
CA LEU A 11 8.75 -12.28 -7.61
C LEU A 11 8.40 -11.00 -8.38
N LEU A 12 8.91 -10.85 -9.61
CA LEU A 12 8.67 -9.66 -10.42
C LEU A 12 7.18 -9.43 -10.76
N PRO A 13 6.40 -10.45 -11.16
CA PRO A 13 4.97 -10.28 -11.43
C PRO A 13 4.20 -9.81 -10.18
N SER A 14 4.42 -10.45 -9.03
CA SER A 14 3.74 -10.07 -7.78
C SER A 14 4.14 -8.68 -7.31
N LEU A 15 5.42 -8.30 -7.42
CA LEU A 15 5.86 -6.95 -7.07
C LEU A 15 5.25 -5.88 -7.99
N ARG A 16 5.14 -6.15 -9.30
CA ARG A 16 4.49 -5.22 -10.24
C ARG A 16 3.00 -5.07 -9.94
N ALA A 17 2.32 -6.17 -9.63
CA ALA A 17 0.92 -6.13 -9.22
C ALA A 17 0.74 -5.37 -7.90
N PHE A 18 1.65 -5.53 -6.94
CA PHE A 18 1.65 -4.75 -5.71
C PHE A 18 1.86 -3.26 -5.96
N HIS A 19 2.80 -2.88 -6.83
CA HIS A 19 2.98 -1.47 -7.21
C HIS A 19 1.74 -0.88 -7.89
N PHE A 20 1.03 -1.66 -8.72
CA PHE A 20 -0.23 -1.20 -9.29
C PHE A 20 -1.28 -0.89 -8.21
N VAL A 21 -1.32 -1.69 -7.14
CA VAL A 21 -2.18 -1.42 -5.98
C VAL A 21 -1.74 -0.13 -5.26
N LEU A 22 -0.44 0.08 -5.06
CA LEU A 22 0.09 1.31 -4.48
C LEU A 22 -0.19 2.55 -5.35
N ASP A 23 -0.15 2.41 -6.67
CA ASP A 23 -0.47 3.47 -7.62
C ASP A 23 -1.94 3.90 -7.54
N GLU A 24 -2.83 3.07 -6.99
CA GLU A 24 -4.21 3.47 -6.65
C GLU A 24 -4.30 4.03 -5.23
N ILE A 25 -3.61 3.43 -4.25
CA ILE A 25 -3.72 3.79 -2.84
C ILE A 25 -3.06 5.13 -2.52
N GLU A 26 -1.83 5.36 -2.95
CA GLU A 26 -1.08 6.57 -2.56
C GLU A 26 -1.75 7.87 -3.08
N PRO A 27 -2.25 7.93 -4.32
CA PRO A 27 -3.07 9.06 -4.75
C PRO A 27 -4.40 9.18 -4.02
N ALA A 28 -5.00 8.07 -3.58
CA ALA A 28 -6.21 8.11 -2.75
C ALA A 28 -5.92 8.76 -1.38
N LYS A 29 -4.83 8.36 -0.72
CA LYS A 29 -4.41 8.95 0.56
C LYS A 29 -4.11 10.44 0.44
N ALA A 30 -3.36 10.83 -0.59
CA ALA A 30 -3.05 12.23 -0.87
C ALA A 30 -4.33 13.04 -1.13
N GLY A 31 -5.21 12.52 -1.98
CA GLY A 31 -6.48 13.15 -2.30
C GLY A 31 -7.36 13.37 -1.07
N LEU A 32 -7.40 12.44 -0.12
CA LEU A 32 -8.16 12.61 1.12
C LEU A 32 -7.49 13.60 2.08
N THR A 33 -6.16 13.65 2.12
CA THR A 33 -5.41 14.61 2.93
C THR A 33 -5.63 16.05 2.46
N ASP A 34 -5.81 16.27 1.16
CA ASP A 34 -6.07 17.60 0.57
C ASP A 34 -7.41 18.22 0.99
N VAL A 35 -8.30 17.46 1.66
CA VAL A 35 -9.52 17.99 2.27
C VAL A 35 -9.19 18.96 3.41
N VAL A 36 -8.09 18.71 4.12
CA VAL A 36 -7.67 19.51 5.25
C VAL A 36 -7.18 20.87 4.74
N PRO A 37 -7.85 21.99 5.09
CA PRO A 37 -7.46 23.31 4.60
C PRO A 37 -6.06 23.66 5.09
N GLY A 38 -5.16 23.95 4.15
CA GLY A 38 -3.82 24.44 4.44
C GLY A 38 -3.75 25.96 4.49
N THR A 39 -2.59 26.50 4.87
CA THR A 39 -2.35 27.96 4.89
C THR A 39 -2.33 28.60 3.50
N ARG A 40 -2.31 27.79 2.42
CA ARG A 40 -2.09 28.26 1.04
C ARG A 40 -3.18 27.85 0.03
N LEU A 41 -4.02 26.87 0.36
CA LEU A 41 -5.06 26.36 -0.54
C LEU A 41 -6.35 26.16 0.24
N PRO A 42 -7.51 26.61 -0.29
CA PRO A 42 -8.79 26.17 0.23
C PRO A 42 -8.83 24.65 0.09
N GLY A 43 -9.13 23.94 1.17
CA GLY A 43 -9.27 22.48 1.13
C GLY A 43 -10.31 22.06 0.09
N ARG A 44 -10.15 20.88 -0.50
CA ARG A 44 -11.16 20.35 -1.43
C ARG A 44 -12.42 19.91 -0.67
N PRO A 45 -13.59 19.86 -1.33
CA PRO A 45 -14.80 19.29 -0.73
C PRO A 45 -14.56 17.84 -0.26
N LEU A 46 -15.05 17.50 0.93
CA LEU A 46 -14.89 16.17 1.53
C LEU A 46 -15.61 15.10 0.69
N GLN A 47 -16.83 15.37 0.25
CA GLN A 47 -17.63 14.48 -0.60
C GLN A 47 -16.86 14.06 -1.86
N ASP A 48 -16.36 15.04 -2.63
CA ASP A 48 -15.55 14.77 -3.84
C ASP A 48 -14.31 13.92 -3.51
N ALA A 49 -13.68 14.14 -2.34
CA ALA A 49 -12.53 13.37 -1.90
C ALA A 49 -12.87 11.93 -1.54
N LEU A 50 -13.98 11.73 -0.84
CA LEU A 50 -14.47 10.41 -0.46
C LEU A 50 -14.91 9.60 -1.69
N GLU A 51 -15.59 10.22 -2.66
CA GLU A 51 -15.97 9.57 -3.91
C GLU A 51 -14.73 9.04 -4.67
N GLU A 52 -13.72 9.89 -4.82
CA GLU A 52 -12.47 9.52 -5.47
C GLU A 52 -11.70 8.46 -4.68
N PHE A 53 -11.69 8.57 -3.35
CA PHE A 53 -11.07 7.62 -2.44
C PHE A 53 -11.72 6.23 -2.55
N VAL A 54 -13.05 6.15 -2.47
CA VAL A 54 -13.81 4.90 -2.62
C VAL A 54 -13.58 4.28 -4.00
N ALA A 55 -13.61 5.07 -5.07
CA ALA A 55 -13.36 4.59 -6.42
C ALA A 55 -11.96 3.97 -6.57
N ARG A 56 -10.93 4.61 -6.01
CA ARG A 56 -9.55 4.09 -6.03
C ARG A 56 -9.38 2.86 -5.15
N LEU A 57 -9.92 2.86 -3.93
CA LEU A 57 -9.86 1.69 -3.04
C LEU A 57 -10.55 0.49 -3.65
N THR A 58 -11.65 0.69 -4.39
CA THR A 58 -12.33 -0.38 -5.12
C THR A 58 -11.41 -1.00 -6.18
N ARG A 59 -10.70 -0.18 -6.96
CA ARG A 59 -9.72 -0.68 -7.95
C ARG A 59 -8.55 -1.39 -7.29
N ALA A 60 -8.04 -0.84 -6.20
CA ALA A 60 -6.99 -1.45 -5.39
C ALA A 60 -7.41 -2.85 -4.89
N ARG A 61 -8.63 -2.96 -4.35
CA ARG A 61 -9.24 -4.24 -3.90
C ARG A 61 -9.24 -5.26 -5.02
N ASP A 62 -9.71 -4.88 -6.19
CA ASP A 62 -9.87 -5.79 -7.32
C ASP A 62 -8.50 -6.28 -7.86
N ALA A 63 -7.44 -5.49 -7.66
CA ALA A 63 -6.07 -5.84 -8.00
C ALA A 63 -5.33 -6.65 -6.90
N MET A 64 -5.86 -6.74 -5.68
CA MET A 64 -5.23 -7.46 -4.56
C MET A 64 -4.85 -8.92 -4.87
N PRO A 65 -5.70 -9.74 -5.53
CA PRO A 65 -5.37 -11.15 -5.77
C PRO A 65 -4.11 -11.34 -6.63
N ALA A 66 -3.75 -10.37 -7.46
CA ALA A 66 -2.66 -10.49 -8.44
C ALA A 66 -1.25 -10.53 -7.80
N TRP A 67 -1.10 -10.03 -6.58
CA TRP A 67 0.18 -10.05 -5.87
C TRP A 67 0.25 -11.08 -4.75
N ARG A 68 -0.84 -11.81 -4.47
CA ARG A 68 -0.92 -12.80 -3.39
C ARG A 68 0.15 -13.88 -3.54
N ARG A 69 0.89 -14.14 -2.47
CA ARG A 69 1.95 -15.15 -2.40
C ARG A 69 2.00 -15.78 -1.01
N PRO A 70 2.34 -17.08 -0.89
CA PRO A 70 2.46 -17.74 0.41
C PRO A 70 3.44 -17.04 1.37
N GLU A 71 4.53 -16.48 0.84
CA GLU A 71 5.56 -15.81 1.64
C GLU A 71 5.15 -14.42 2.17
N LEU A 72 4.01 -13.92 1.69
CA LEU A 72 3.41 -12.61 1.97
C LEU A 72 1.96 -12.72 2.44
N GLU A 73 1.49 -13.92 2.81
CA GLU A 73 0.07 -14.14 3.11
C GLU A 73 -0.40 -13.29 4.30
N ASP A 74 0.44 -13.15 5.32
CA ASP A 74 0.14 -12.33 6.50
C ASP A 74 -0.02 -10.85 6.11
N GLU A 75 0.92 -10.31 5.33
CA GLU A 75 0.85 -8.93 4.84
C GLU A 75 -0.31 -8.72 3.87
N TRP A 76 -0.60 -9.72 3.02
CA TRP A 76 -1.73 -9.69 2.09
C TRP A 76 -3.07 -9.65 2.81
N SER A 77 -3.25 -10.50 3.82
CA SER A 77 -4.48 -10.49 4.63
C SER A 77 -4.63 -9.17 5.36
N ALA A 78 -3.58 -8.67 6.00
CA ALA A 78 -3.64 -7.39 6.72
C ALA A 78 -3.97 -6.21 5.79
N CYS A 79 -3.39 -6.18 4.59
CA CYS A 79 -3.71 -5.17 3.58
C CYS A 79 -5.16 -5.29 3.08
N ARG A 80 -5.66 -6.51 2.88
CA ARG A 80 -7.06 -6.73 2.47
C ARG A 80 -8.02 -6.24 3.55
N ASP A 81 -7.82 -6.66 4.78
CA ASP A 81 -8.68 -6.30 5.90
C ASP A 81 -8.70 -4.78 6.13
N GLY A 82 -7.51 -4.16 6.09
CA GLY A 82 -7.36 -2.71 6.16
C GLY A 82 -8.10 -1.95 5.04
N LEU A 83 -7.99 -2.46 3.81
CA LEU A 83 -8.69 -1.88 2.67
C LEU A 83 -10.21 -2.01 2.81
N GLU A 84 -10.71 -3.16 3.24
CA GLU A 84 -12.14 -3.38 3.46
C GLU A 84 -12.71 -2.44 4.54
N ILE A 85 -11.98 -2.26 5.65
CA ILE A 85 -12.36 -1.32 6.72
C ILE A 85 -12.40 0.13 6.18
N ALA A 86 -11.36 0.56 5.47
CA ALA A 86 -11.31 1.92 4.93
C ALA A 86 -12.41 2.16 3.89
N LEU A 87 -12.69 1.18 3.03
CA LEU A 87 -13.73 1.26 2.01
C LEU A 87 -15.13 1.30 2.63
N LEU A 88 -15.41 0.47 3.64
CA LEU A 88 -16.66 0.49 4.36
C LEU A 88 -16.88 1.86 5.02
N GLY A 89 -15.92 2.32 5.82
CA GLY A 89 -16.06 3.59 6.54
C GLY A 89 -16.18 4.82 5.63
N ALA A 90 -15.52 4.81 4.47
CA ALA A 90 -15.67 5.88 3.48
C ALA A 90 -17.01 5.82 2.73
N THR A 91 -17.54 4.62 2.48
CA THR A 91 -18.86 4.44 1.85
C THR A 91 -19.97 4.90 2.79
N GLU A 92 -19.91 4.51 4.06
CA GLU A 92 -20.87 4.96 5.09
C GLU A 92 -20.90 6.50 5.19
N LEU A 93 -19.74 7.17 5.17
CA LEU A 93 -19.68 8.63 5.18
C LEU A 93 -20.35 9.29 3.96
N LEU A 94 -20.27 8.66 2.78
CA LEU A 94 -20.94 9.16 1.58
C LEU A 94 -22.46 8.93 1.65
N GLU A 95 -22.88 7.76 2.12
CA GLU A 95 -24.31 7.41 2.25
C GLU A 95 -25.03 8.28 3.28
N ASP A 96 -24.33 8.67 4.36
CA ASP A 96 -24.84 9.53 5.42
C ASP A 96 -24.80 11.04 5.07
N ASP A 97 -24.29 11.40 3.90
CA ASP A 97 -23.99 12.80 3.50
C ASP A 97 -23.26 13.57 4.60
N TYR A 98 -22.19 12.97 5.12
CA TYR A 98 -21.51 13.48 6.30
C TYR A 98 -20.95 14.90 6.08
N GLU A 99 -21.33 15.82 6.96
CA GLU A 99 -20.73 17.15 7.05
C GLU A 99 -19.83 17.26 8.29
N ALA A 100 -18.56 17.63 8.07
CA ALA A 100 -17.64 17.81 9.17
C ALA A 100 -17.99 19.06 9.99
N ALA A 101 -18.15 18.88 11.31
CA ALA A 101 -18.46 19.97 12.26
C ALA A 101 -17.31 20.99 12.44
N GLY A 102 -16.16 20.77 11.80
CA GLY A 102 -15.00 21.66 11.82
C GLY A 102 -13.70 20.93 11.49
N PHE A 103 -12.59 21.66 11.62
CA PHE A 103 -11.24 21.16 11.29
C PHE A 103 -10.85 19.88 12.07
N GLY A 104 -11.19 19.80 13.35
CA GLY A 104 -10.89 18.63 14.18
C GLY A 104 -11.59 17.37 13.67
N SER A 105 -12.87 17.47 13.31
CA SER A 105 -13.64 16.37 12.74
C SER A 105 -13.12 15.95 11.37
N LEU A 106 -12.63 16.89 10.54
CA LEU A 106 -11.96 16.55 9.28
C LEU A 106 -10.68 15.74 9.51
N LEU A 107 -9.84 16.14 10.45
CA LEU A 107 -8.62 15.39 10.78
C LEU A 107 -8.95 13.97 11.28
N GLU A 108 -9.96 13.84 12.14
CA GLU A 108 -10.41 12.54 12.64
C GLU A 108 -10.92 11.64 11.51
N VAL A 109 -11.71 12.18 10.58
CA VAL A 109 -12.17 11.44 9.39
C VAL A 109 -10.99 10.97 8.55
N VAL A 110 -10.04 11.86 8.25
CA VAL A 110 -8.85 11.52 7.47
C VAL A 110 -8.05 10.43 8.18
N GLU A 111 -7.73 10.61 9.46
CA GLU A 111 -6.96 9.63 10.25
C GLU A 111 -7.65 8.27 10.27
N ARG A 112 -8.95 8.23 10.60
CA ARG A 112 -9.76 7.00 10.63
C ARG A 112 -9.79 6.28 9.29
N SER A 113 -9.80 7.02 8.18
CA SER A 113 -9.79 6.44 6.83
C SER A 113 -8.41 5.96 6.38
N LEU A 114 -7.33 6.56 6.87
CA LEU A 114 -5.96 6.26 6.44
C LEU A 114 -5.25 5.22 7.32
N ASP A 115 -5.50 5.19 8.63
CA ASP A 115 -4.86 4.26 9.57
C ASP A 115 -5.02 2.77 9.16
N PRO A 116 -6.21 2.31 8.72
CA PRO A 116 -6.37 0.94 8.22
C PRO A 116 -5.49 0.60 7.01
N LEU A 117 -4.97 1.59 6.28
CA LEU A 117 -4.11 1.40 5.10
C LEU A 117 -2.60 1.34 5.43
N GLU A 118 -2.22 1.48 6.70
CA GLU A 118 -0.83 1.36 7.16
C GLU A 118 -0.16 0.00 6.84
N PRO A 119 -0.87 -1.16 6.81
CA PRO A 119 -0.28 -2.43 6.43
C PRO A 119 0.40 -2.45 5.04
N PHE A 120 0.02 -1.56 4.12
CA PHE A 120 0.66 -1.45 2.80
C PHE A 120 2.14 -1.03 2.90
N ALA A 121 2.50 -0.16 3.86
CA ALA A 121 3.89 0.20 4.10
C ALA A 121 4.71 -1.02 4.56
N ARG A 122 4.12 -1.84 5.46
CA ARG A 122 4.75 -3.10 5.92
C ARG A 122 4.93 -4.10 4.79
N ALA A 123 3.96 -4.21 3.89
CA ALA A 123 4.06 -5.07 2.71
C ALA A 123 5.22 -4.64 1.80
N GLU A 124 5.42 -3.34 1.56
CA GLU A 124 6.54 -2.83 0.78
C GLU A 124 7.90 -3.17 1.42
N GLU A 125 8.02 -2.97 2.74
CA GLU A 125 9.22 -3.35 3.50
C GLU A 125 9.51 -4.85 3.41
N ARG A 126 8.46 -5.67 3.37
CA ARG A 126 8.56 -7.12 3.25
C ARG A 126 9.06 -7.53 1.86
N PHE A 127 8.52 -6.94 0.80
CA PHE A 127 9.03 -7.11 -0.57
C PHE A 127 10.50 -6.70 -0.66
N ALA A 128 10.88 -5.56 -0.07
CA ALA A 128 12.27 -5.11 -0.02
C ALA A 128 13.18 -6.10 0.71
N SER A 129 12.69 -6.69 1.80
CA SER A 129 13.41 -7.70 2.60
C SER A 129 13.60 -9.01 1.84
N LEU A 130 12.56 -9.51 1.16
CA LEU A 130 12.65 -10.71 0.32
C LEU A 130 13.66 -10.51 -0.83
N ARG A 131 13.66 -9.32 -1.45
CA ARG A 131 14.64 -8.94 -2.47
C ARG A 131 16.09 -8.99 -1.95
N ARG A 132 16.35 -8.47 -0.74
CA ARG A 132 17.68 -8.52 -0.11
C ARG A 132 18.10 -9.96 0.22
N ARG A 133 17.18 -10.78 0.74
CA ARG A 133 17.44 -12.18 1.12
C ARG A 133 17.80 -13.05 -0.09
N ASN A 134 17.04 -12.94 -1.19
CA ASN A 134 17.35 -13.68 -2.43
C ASN A 134 18.67 -13.27 -3.06
N GLY A 135 19.07 -12.00 -2.92
CA GLY A 135 20.39 -11.53 -3.34
C GLY A 135 21.55 -12.16 -2.55
N ARG A 136 21.36 -12.42 -1.25
CA ARG A 136 22.38 -12.94 -0.34
C ARG A 136 22.53 -14.47 -0.40
N SER A 137 21.42 -15.21 -0.47
CA SER A 137 21.44 -16.68 -0.57
C SER A 137 22.14 -17.18 -1.83
N ARG A 138 22.10 -16.39 -2.92
CA ARG A 138 22.76 -16.71 -4.20
C ARG A 138 24.19 -16.20 -4.32
N ALA A 139 24.69 -15.49 -3.31
CA ALA A 139 26.05 -14.95 -3.25
C ALA A 139 27.01 -15.80 -2.41
N LYS A 140 26.67 -17.07 -2.10
CA LYS A 140 27.62 -18.08 -1.62
C LYS A 140 28.25 -18.83 -2.81
N PRO A 141 29.42 -18.44 -3.32
CA PRO A 141 30.29 -19.34 -4.07
C PRO A 141 31.34 -19.97 -3.14
N GLY A 142 31.40 -21.30 -3.14
CA GLY A 142 32.58 -22.10 -2.83
C GLY A 142 33.15 -22.03 -1.42
N GLU A 143 32.89 -23.06 -0.61
CA GLU A 143 33.87 -23.53 0.37
C GLU A 143 35.23 -23.73 -0.33
N PRO A 144 36.36 -23.26 0.25
CA PRO A 144 37.64 -23.76 -0.18
C PRO A 144 37.72 -25.22 0.26
N HIS A 145 37.53 -26.12 -0.72
CA HIS A 145 37.87 -27.53 -0.60
C HIS A 145 39.34 -27.61 -0.18
N GLY A 146 39.61 -28.34 0.90
CA GLY A 146 40.96 -28.57 1.38
C GLY A 146 41.86 -29.08 0.25
N ALA A 147 43.00 -28.43 0.08
CA ALA A 147 44.15 -29.03 -0.56
C ALA A 147 45.15 -29.34 0.57
N SER A 148 45.13 -30.58 1.02
CA SER A 148 46.31 -31.24 1.59
C SER A 148 47.35 -31.45 0.49
N TRP A 149 48.61 -31.60 0.94
CA TRP A 149 49.86 -31.91 0.25
C TRP A 149 50.71 -30.70 -0.16
#